data_AF-A0A497KVU1-F1
#
_entry.id   AF-A0A497KVU1-F1
#
_cell.length_a   1.000
_cell.length_b   1.000
_cell.length_c   1.000
_cell.angle_alpha   90.00
_cell.angle_beta   90.00
_cell.angle_gamma   90.00
#
_symmetry.space_group_name_H-M   'P 1'
#
loop_
_entity.id
_entity.type
_entity.pdbx_description
1 polymer ?
#
loop_
_entity_poly.entity_id
_entity_poly.type
_entity_poly.pdbx_seq_one_letter_code
_entity_poly.pdbx_strand_id
1 'polypeptide(L)' 'MVGERPVFPFSAIVGLEKLKLALLLNAVDPRIGGVLIKGPKGSGKTTCVRAFADVLPSIKVVKG' A
#
# COMPACT_ATOMS: atom_id res chain seq x y z
N MET A 1 8.29 -20.10 9.85
CA MET A 1 8.82 -18.79 9.45
C MET A 1 8.48 -18.60 7.98
N VAL A 2 7.39 -17.90 7.68
CA VAL A 2 6.97 -17.66 6.29
C VAL A 2 7.96 -16.64 5.73
N GLY A 3 8.72 -17.04 4.71
CA GLY A 3 9.76 -16.20 4.12
C GLY A 3 9.20 -14.86 3.67
N GLU A 4 9.62 -13.79 4.34
CA GLU A 4 9.38 -12.41 3.91
C GLU A 4 9.99 -12.24 2.53
N ARG A 5 9.13 -12.18 1.51
CA ARG A 5 9.57 -11.70 0.21
C ARG A 5 9.89 -10.22 0.42
N PRO A 6 11.12 -9.76 0.16
CA PRO A 6 11.47 -8.37 0.39
C PRO A 6 10.58 -7.47 -0.46
N VAL A 7 9.79 -6.63 0.20
CA VAL A 7 9.01 -5.59 -0.44
C VAL A 7 9.82 -4.30 -0.41
N PHE A 8 9.72 -3.51 -1.49
CA PHE A 8 10.42 -2.24 -1.56
C PHE A 8 9.86 -1.26 -0.51
N PRO A 9 10.69 -0.54 0.28
CA PRO A 9 10.20 0.29 1.36
C PRO A 9 9.35 1.47 0.87
N PHE A 10 8.19 1.69 1.51
CA PHE A 10 7.20 2.70 1.10
C PHE A 10 7.78 4.11 1.06
N SER A 11 8.59 4.47 2.06
CA SER A 11 9.24 5.78 2.18
C SER A 11 10.29 6.04 1.09
N ALA A 12 10.89 5.00 0.52
CA ALA A 12 11.90 5.12 -0.53
C ALA A 12 11.31 5.29 -1.94
N ILE A 13 9.99 5.16 -2.10
CA ILE A 13 9.33 5.33 -3.40
C ILE A 13 9.33 6.82 -3.73
N VAL A 14 9.96 7.19 -4.84
CA VAL A 14 9.97 8.57 -5.33
C VAL A 14 8.71 8.86 -6.16
N GLY A 15 8.08 10.01 -5.91
CA GLY A 15 6.84 10.41 -6.58
C GLY A 15 5.61 9.66 -6.09
N LEU A 16 4.57 9.63 -6.93
CA LEU A 16 3.25 9.06 -6.58
C LEU A 16 2.59 9.71 -5.36
N GLU A 17 2.88 10.99 -5.09
CA GLU A 17 2.44 11.68 -3.86
C GLU A 17 0.93 11.64 -3.64
N LYS A 18 0.14 11.81 -4.70
CA LYS A 18 -1.33 11.69 -4.62
C LYS A 18 -1.78 10.29 -4.20
N LEU A 19 -1.10 9.25 -4.68
CA LEU A 19 -1.41 7.87 -4.30
C LEU A 19 -1.01 7.60 -2.85
N LYS A 20 0.20 8.01 -2.44
CA LYS A 20 0.65 7.86 -1.04
C LYS A 20 -0.31 8.53 -0.08
N LEU A 21 -0.71 9.77 -0.38
CA LEU A 21 -1.67 10.52 0.42
C LEU A 21 -3.03 9.82 0.50
N ALA A 22 -3.57 9.35 -0.65
CA ALA A 22 -4.85 8.66 -0.67
C ALA A 22 -4.82 7.36 0.17
N LEU A 23 -3.71 6.60 0.13
CA LEU A 23 -3.53 5.40 0.94
C LEU A 23 -3.45 5.73 2.43
N LEU A 24 -2.69 6.76 2.81
CA LEU A 24 -2.58 7.21 4.20
C LEU A 24 -3.93 7.69 4.75
N LEU A 25 -4.66 8.50 3.99
CA LEU A 25 -6.00 8.96 4.38
C LEU A 25 -6.95 7.78 4.58
N ASN A 26 -6.92 6.81 3.67
CA ASN A 26 -7.76 5.62 3.76
C ASN A 26 -7.42 4.72 4.96
N ALA A 27 -6.14 4.65 5.33
CA ALA A 27 -5.71 3.93 6.52
C ALA A 27 -6.10 4.65 7.82
N VAL A 28 -6.14 5.98 7.82
CA VAL A 28 -6.57 6.78 8.98
C VAL A 28 -8.09 6.71 9.16
N ASP A 29 -8.87 6.89 8.08
CA ASP A 29 -10.33 6.79 8.11
C ASP A 29 -10.85 5.86 6.99
N PRO A 30 -11.10 4.59 7.30
CA PRO A 30 -11.62 3.62 6.33
C PRO A 30 -13.01 3.99 5.77
N ARG A 31 -13.77 4.90 6.41
CA ARG A 31 -15.10 5.33 5.93
C ARG A 31 -15.03 6.15 4.64
N ILE A 32 -13.84 6.64 4.28
CA ILE A 32 -13.56 7.25 2.97
C ILE A 32 -13.89 6.26 1.83
N GLY A 33 -13.87 4.95 2.10
CA GLY A 33 -14.22 3.91 1.14
C GLY A 33 -12.96 3.27 0.55
N GLY A 34 -12.84 3.23 -0.78
CA GLY A 34 -11.68 2.66 -1.47
C GLY A 34 -11.00 3.67 -2.39
N VAL A 35 -9.74 3.43 -2.74
CA VAL A 35 -8.96 4.28 -3.64
C VAL A 35 -8.89 3.64 -5.04
N LEU A 36 -9.46 4.30 -6.04
CA LEU A 36 -9.31 3.90 -7.45
C LEU A 36 -8.02 4.48 -8.04
N ILE A 37 -7.10 3.60 -8.44
CA ILE A 37 -5.77 4.01 -8.92
C ILE A 37 -5.66 3.78 -10.43
N LYS A 38 -5.62 4.86 -11.22
CA LYS A 38 -5.41 4.82 -12.68
C LYS A 38 -4.05 5.39 -13.07
N GLY A 39 -3.40 4.80 -14.08
CA GLY A 39 -2.20 5.35 -14.69
C GLY A 39 -1.47 4.35 -15.62
N PRO A 40 -0.40 4.77 -16.28
CA PRO A 40 0.33 3.96 -17.27
C PRO A 40 0.97 2.71 -16.66
N LYS A 41 1.16 1.66 -17.46
CA LYS A 41 1.90 0.46 -17.04
C LYS A 41 3.33 0.84 -16.63
N GLY A 42 3.89 0.17 -15.62
CA GLY A 42 5.25 0.42 -15.15
C GLY A 42 5.42 1.59 -14.17
N SER A 43 4.36 2.34 -13.84
CA SER A 43 4.47 3.51 -12.97
C SER A 43 4.58 3.20 -11.45
N GLY A 44 4.87 1.97 -11.05
CA GLY A 44 5.04 1.60 -9.64
C GLY A 44 3.78 1.55 -8.76
N LYS A 45 2.55 1.64 -9.32
CA LYS A 45 1.28 1.62 -8.56
C LYS A 45 1.16 0.43 -7.61
N THR A 46 1.29 -0.79 -8.14
CA THR A 46 1.18 -2.03 -7.35
C THR A 46 2.33 -2.16 -6.35
N THR A 47 3.52 -1.68 -6.69
CA THR A 47 4.68 -1.65 -5.78
C THR A 47 4.38 -0.76 -4.58
N CYS A 48 3.83 0.44 -4.80
CA CYS A 48 3.45 1.36 -3.74
C CYS A 48 2.38 0.78 -2.79
N VAL A 49 1.34 0.13 -3.34
CA VAL A 49 0.30 -0.51 -2.52
C VAL A 49 0.85 -1.66 -1.68
N ARG A 50 1.74 -2.49 -2.24
CA ARG A 50 2.38 -3.60 -1.50
C ARG A 50 3.32 -3.07 -0.41
N ALA A 51 4.14 -2.09 -0.75
CA ALA A 51 5.03 -1.42 0.20
C ALA A 51 4.26 -0.79 1.37
N PHE A 52 3.07 -0.23 1.08
CA PHE A 52 2.21 0.35 2.09
C PHE A 52 1.63 -0.69 3.05
N ALA A 53 1.27 -1.88 2.56
CA ALA A 53 0.73 -2.95 3.41
C ALA A 53 1.71 -3.37 4.51
N ASP A 54 3.01 -3.35 4.23
CA ASP A 54 4.07 -3.69 5.20
C ASP A 54 4.28 -2.60 6.27
N VAL A 55 3.80 -1.38 6.03
CA VAL A 55 3.83 -0.28 7.03
C VAL A 55 2.70 -0.44 8.05
N LEU A 56 1.60 -1.11 7.69
CA LEU A 56 0.44 -1.26 8.54
C LEU A 56 0.67 -2.34 9.61
N PRO A 57 0.03 -2.22 10.79
CA PRO A 57 0.09 -3.26 11.81
C PRO A 57 -0.44 -4.60 11.27
N SER A 58 0.19 -5.70 11.70
CA SER A 58 -0.31 -7.04 11.38
C SER A 58 -1.71 -7.23 11.95
N ILE A 59 -2.65 -7.69 11.13
CA ILE A 59 -4.00 -8.07 11.56
C ILE A 59 -4.12 -9.59 11.67
N LYS A 60 -4.97 -10.05 12.59
CA LYS A 60 -5.26 -11.48 12.74
C LYS A 60 -6.16 -11.93 11.59
N VAL A 61 -5.60 -12.72 10.68
CA VAL A 61 -6.34 -13.32 9.56
C VAL A 61 -6.86 -14.70 10.00
N VAL A 62 -8.16 -14.95 9.82
CA VAL A 62 -8.75 -16.29 10.01
C VAL A 62 -8.53 -17.07 8.72
N LYS A 63 -7.99 -18.29 8.81
CA LYS A 63 -7.91 -19.16 7.63
C LYS A 63 -9.34 -19.57 7.25
N GLY A 64 -9.75 -19.19 6.04
CA GLY A 64 -10.96 -19.71 5.41
C GLY A 64 -10.78 -21.13 4.91
#